data_AF-A0A9Q1CQI6-F1
#
_entry.id   AF-A0A9Q1CQI6-F1
#
_cell.length_a   1.000
_cell.length_b   1.000
_cell.length_c   1.000
_cell.angle_alpha   90.00
_cell.angle_beta   90.00
_cell.angle_gamma   90.00
#
_symmetry.space_group_name_H-M   'P 1'
#
loop_
_entity.id
_entity.type
_entity.pdbx_description
1 polymer ?
#
loop_
_entity_poly.entity_id
_entity_poly.type
_entity_poly.pdbx_seq_one_letter_code
_entity_poly.pdbx_strand_id
1 'polypeptide(L)'
;MAAFMGIDGCVERGLTVKRDVVMHVIRALDPEGVRLRRRRRLERRMYLSVGRNFAWHLDSYDKLKPYGVAINGCIDGFSSRVLWLRANSTNNDPRIIAGYFMETVESGGGCPLLISADRGTENSTVERLQIFLRRNGNDNYAEQASFRHGASHHNQRIECWWAFLRKHWTQFWMKLVLQLKHDGFFDGSLLDKSLLQFCFTKNFQVSQFLALVIFYNCNPRAGLAVSTGNPFINYW
;
A
#
# COMPACT_ATOMS: atom_id res chain seq x y z
N MET A 1 -4.99 -2.58 32.60
CA MET A 1 -3.52 -2.49 32.40
C MET A 1 -3.23 -1.22 31.63
N ALA A 2 -2.42 -0.32 32.20
CA ALA A 2 -2.12 0.99 31.60
C ALA A 2 -1.32 0.84 30.30
N ALA A 3 -1.78 1.48 29.23
CA ALA A 3 -1.00 1.61 28.00
C ALA A 3 0.22 2.50 28.28
N PHE A 4 1.42 1.95 28.13
CA PHE A 4 2.66 2.72 28.36
C PHE A 4 2.84 3.79 27.28
N MET A 5 2.95 5.03 27.74
CA MET A 5 3.04 6.22 26.92
C MET A 5 4.42 6.32 26.26
N GLY A 6 4.47 6.23 24.94
CA GLY A 6 5.69 6.48 24.16
C GLY A 6 6.01 7.97 24.03
N ILE A 7 7.10 8.29 23.34
CA ILE A 7 7.52 9.69 23.06
C ILE A 7 6.37 10.49 22.43
N ASP A 8 5.62 9.87 21.53
CA ASP A 8 4.48 10.50 20.85
C ASP A 8 3.37 10.88 21.84
N GLY A 9 3.13 10.06 22.88
CA GLY A 9 2.17 10.37 23.94
C GLY A 9 2.64 11.45 24.92
N CYS A 10 3.96 11.64 25.09
CA CYS A 10 4.50 12.81 25.80
C CYS A 10 4.26 14.10 25.03
N VAL A 11 4.48 14.07 23.71
CA VAL A 11 4.27 15.24 22.84
C VAL A 11 2.79 15.59 22.75
N GLU A 12 1.89 14.61 22.65
CA GLU A 12 0.43 14.82 22.66
C GLU A 12 -0.09 15.45 23.95
N ARG A 13 0.62 15.30 25.07
CA ARG A 13 0.28 15.90 26.37
C ARG A 13 1.04 17.18 26.67
N GLY A 14 1.75 17.74 25.68
CA GLY A 14 2.51 18.99 25.83
C GLY A 14 3.78 18.88 26.66
N LEU A 15 4.29 17.66 26.88
CA LEU A 15 5.52 17.44 27.65
C LEU A 15 6.74 17.51 26.73
N THR A 16 7.61 18.50 26.96
CA THR A 16 8.89 18.63 26.26
C THR A 16 9.97 17.84 27.00
N VAL A 17 10.12 16.56 26.64
CA VAL A 17 11.11 15.66 27.27
C VAL A 17 12.10 15.15 26.24
N LYS A 18 13.39 15.12 26.60
CA LYS A 18 14.42 14.56 25.73
C LYS A 18 14.22 13.04 25.55
N ARG A 19 14.46 12.58 24.32
CA ARG A 19 14.24 11.18 23.91
C ARG A 19 15.02 10.17 24.75
N ASP A 20 16.24 10.50 25.12
CA ASP A 20 17.10 9.70 25.99
C ASP A 20 16.46 9.42 27.35
N VAL A 21 15.85 10.43 27.97
CA VAL A 21 15.15 10.32 29.26
C VAL A 21 13.95 9.39 29.14
N VAL A 22 13.09 9.58 28.13
CA VAL A 22 11.92 8.72 27.91
C VAL A 22 12.35 7.28 27.67
N MET A 23 13.40 7.06 26.87
CA MET A 23 13.93 5.73 26.59
C MET A 23 14.57 5.08 27.82
N HIS A 24 15.18 5.87 28.71
CA HIS A 24 15.74 5.38 29.96
C HIS A 24 14.63 4.91 30.91
N VAL A 25 13.58 5.70 31.06
CA VAL A 25 12.40 5.37 31.87
C VAL A 25 11.69 4.12 31.32
N ILE A 26 11.48 4.03 30.00
CA ILE A 26 10.86 2.85 29.37
C ILE A 26 11.69 1.59 29.60
N ARG A 27 13.03 1.68 29.56
CA ARG A 27 13.91 0.54 29.86
C ARG A 27 13.83 0.09 31.32
N ALA A 28 13.64 1.02 32.24
CA ALA A 28 13.50 0.72 33.67
C ALA A 28 12.12 0.11 33.99
N LEU A 29 11.05 0.63 33.37
CA LEU A 29 9.68 0.21 33.65
C LEU A 29 9.24 -1.05 32.88
N ASP A 30 9.76 -1.26 31.67
CA ASP A 30 9.40 -2.38 30.79
C ASP A 30 10.66 -3.00 30.13
N PRO A 31 11.60 -3.54 30.93
CA PRO A 31 12.83 -4.13 30.38
C PRO A 31 12.53 -5.30 29.43
N GLU A 32 11.48 -6.07 29.70
CA GLU A 32 11.09 -7.21 28.87
C GLU A 32 10.45 -6.77 27.55
N GLY A 33 9.55 -5.79 27.53
CA GLY A 33 9.01 -5.25 26.29
C GLY A 33 10.04 -4.49 25.46
N VAL A 34 11.06 -3.87 26.07
CA VAL A 34 12.22 -3.35 25.33
C VAL A 34 13.03 -4.50 24.71
N ARG A 35 13.27 -5.58 25.46
CA ARG A 35 13.98 -6.77 24.98
C ARG A 35 13.24 -7.45 23.83
N LEU A 36 11.92 -7.57 23.92
CA LEU A 36 11.05 -8.11 22.87
C LEU A 36 11.07 -7.25 21.60
N ARG A 37 11.00 -5.92 21.73
CA ARG A 37 11.12 -5.00 20.59
C ARG A 37 12.52 -5.04 19.95
N ARG A 38 13.59 -5.21 20.74
CA ARG A 38 14.97 -5.41 20.23
C ARG A 38 15.17 -6.77 19.56
N ARG A 39 14.56 -7.84 20.09
CA ARG A 39 14.61 -9.20 19.54
C ARG A 39 13.82 -9.34 18.25
N ARG A 40 12.75 -8.55 18.06
CA ARG A 40 12.02 -8.45 16.78
C ARG A 40 12.76 -7.62 15.72
N ARG A 41 14.07 -7.86 15.56
CA ARG A 41 14.72 -7.54 14.28
C ARG A 41 14.10 -8.52 13.28
N LEU A 42 13.09 -8.05 12.53
CA LEU A 42 12.40 -8.81 11.49
C LEU A 42 13.41 -9.70 10.76
N GLU A 43 13.31 -11.02 10.96
CA GLU A 43 14.00 -11.96 10.08
C GLU A 43 13.43 -11.69 8.69
N ARG A 44 14.32 -11.26 7.77
CA ARG A 44 13.95 -11.02 6.38
C ARG A 44 13.55 -12.37 5.79
N ARG A 45 12.25 -12.63 5.73
CA ARG A 45 11.73 -13.78 4.98
C ARG A 45 12.10 -13.59 3.52
N MET A 46 12.69 -14.61 2.91
CA MET A 46 12.98 -14.60 1.49
C MET A 46 11.64 -14.65 0.75
N TYR A 47 11.22 -13.51 0.18
CA TYR A 47 10.04 -13.45 -0.67
C TYR A 47 10.37 -14.13 -2.00
N LEU A 48 9.98 -15.40 -2.16
CA LEU A 48 10.18 -16.14 -3.40
C LEU A 48 9.04 -15.85 -4.37
N SER A 49 9.36 -15.22 -5.50
CA SER A 49 8.47 -15.06 -6.63
C SER A 49 9.19 -15.60 -7.86
N VAL A 50 8.55 -16.51 -8.59
CA VAL A 50 9.22 -17.30 -9.63
C VAL A 50 9.41 -16.51 -10.93
N GLY A 51 8.66 -15.43 -11.11
CA GLY A 51 8.79 -14.52 -12.26
C GLY A 51 7.74 -13.42 -12.27
N ARG A 52 7.76 -12.59 -13.33
CA ARG A 52 6.72 -11.57 -13.58
C ARG A 52 5.34 -12.22 -13.67
N ASN A 53 4.30 -11.51 -13.24
CA ASN A 53 2.91 -12.01 -13.25
C ASN A 53 2.74 -13.32 -12.46
N PHE A 54 3.70 -13.68 -11.60
CA PHE A 54 3.51 -14.80 -10.69
C PHE A 54 2.47 -14.44 -9.62
N ALA A 55 2.69 -13.34 -8.90
CA ALA A 55 1.78 -12.87 -7.87
C ALA A 55 1.60 -11.35 -7.95
N TRP A 56 0.36 -10.89 -8.02
CA TRP A 56 0.00 -9.48 -7.88
C TRP A 56 -0.57 -9.22 -6.50
N HIS A 57 -0.12 -8.16 -5.82
CA HIS A 57 -0.62 -7.78 -4.51
C HIS A 57 -1.49 -6.54 -4.62
N LEU A 58 -2.77 -6.66 -4.27
CA LEU A 58 -3.74 -5.58 -4.29
C LEU A 58 -3.97 -5.10 -2.86
N ASP A 59 -3.99 -3.78 -2.68
CA ASP A 59 -4.26 -3.18 -1.37
C ASP A 59 -4.85 -1.78 -1.48
N SER A 60 -5.60 -1.39 -0.44
CA SER A 60 -6.15 -0.04 -0.28
C SER A 60 -5.37 0.76 0.74
N TYR A 61 -5.06 2.00 0.38
CA TYR A 61 -4.33 2.94 1.20
C TYR A 61 -5.24 4.06 1.73
N ASP A 62 -5.67 3.90 2.98
CA ASP A 62 -6.76 4.69 3.58
C ASP A 62 -6.29 5.97 4.31
N LYS A 63 -5.02 6.37 4.21
CA LYS A 63 -4.49 7.53 4.99
C LYS A 63 -5.11 8.88 4.62
N LEU A 64 -5.66 9.03 3.42
CA LEU A 64 -6.40 10.22 3.00
C LEU A 64 -7.92 10.03 3.00
N LYS A 65 -8.41 8.86 3.42
CA LYS A 65 -9.84 8.56 3.50
C LYS A 65 -10.61 9.52 4.42
N PRO A 66 -10.07 9.99 5.56
CA PRO A 66 -10.71 11.04 6.36
C PRO A 66 -10.99 12.34 5.59
N TYR A 67 -10.22 12.61 4.52
CA TYR A 67 -10.34 13.77 3.64
C TYR A 67 -11.09 13.45 2.35
N GLY A 68 -11.73 12.27 2.26
CA GLY A 68 -12.52 11.86 1.11
C GLY A 68 -11.73 11.20 -0.02
N VAL A 69 -10.44 10.91 0.14
CA VAL A 69 -9.64 10.30 -0.93
C VAL A 69 -9.19 8.90 -0.51
N ALA A 70 -9.77 7.89 -1.13
CA ALA A 70 -9.32 6.51 -1.04
C ALA A 70 -8.35 6.21 -2.17
N ILE A 71 -7.23 5.56 -1.87
CA ILE A 71 -6.24 5.17 -2.89
C ILE A 71 -6.21 3.65 -2.96
N ASN A 72 -6.26 3.08 -4.15
CA ASN A 72 -6.05 1.67 -4.39
C ASN A 72 -4.81 1.48 -5.25
N GLY A 73 -4.04 0.43 -4.99
CA GLY A 73 -2.87 0.12 -5.78
C GLY A 73 -2.62 -1.36 -5.90
N CYS A 74 -1.81 -1.70 -6.89
CA CYS A 74 -1.33 -3.06 -7.08
C CYS A 74 0.15 -3.07 -7.46
N ILE A 75 0.87 -4.07 -6.97
CA ILE A 75 2.30 -4.26 -7.23
C ILE A 75 2.57 -5.70 -7.67
N ASP A 76 3.44 -5.86 -8.66
CA ASP A 76 3.95 -7.18 -9.05
C ASP A 76 4.96 -7.68 -8.01
N GLY A 77 4.71 -8.87 -7.47
CA GLY A 77 5.49 -9.45 -6.37
C GLY A 77 6.94 -9.75 -6.73
N PHE A 78 7.23 -10.03 -8.00
CA PHE A 78 8.58 -10.33 -8.48
C PHE A 78 9.39 -9.05 -8.71
N SER A 79 8.92 -8.20 -9.61
CA SER A 79 9.64 -7.00 -10.04
C SER A 79 9.50 -5.84 -9.06
N SER A 80 8.57 -5.92 -8.11
CA SER A 80 8.16 -4.80 -7.26
C SER A 80 7.71 -3.56 -8.07
N ARG A 81 7.26 -3.73 -9.31
CA ARG A 81 6.69 -2.64 -10.10
C ARG A 81 5.26 -2.38 -9.70
N VAL A 82 4.91 -1.11 -9.52
CA VAL A 82 3.53 -0.67 -9.34
C VAL A 82 2.83 -0.82 -10.68
N LEU A 83 1.79 -1.64 -10.71
CA LEU A 83 0.98 -1.92 -11.88
C LEU A 83 -0.11 -0.88 -12.07
N TRP A 84 -0.76 -0.49 -10.97
CA TRP A 84 -1.64 0.67 -10.94
C TRP A 84 -1.60 1.39 -9.60
N LEU A 85 -1.98 2.67 -9.63
CA LEU A 85 -2.21 3.50 -8.46
C LEU A 85 -3.33 4.47 -8.79
N ARG A 86 -4.48 4.33 -8.11
CA ARG A 86 -5.70 5.09 -8.44
C ARG A 86 -6.31 5.70 -7.18
N ALA A 87 -6.55 7.01 -7.21
CA ALA A 87 -7.38 7.72 -6.24
C ALA A 87 -8.85 7.69 -6.68
N ASN A 88 -9.75 7.46 -5.72
CA ASN A 88 -11.18 7.48 -5.88
C ASN A 88 -11.86 8.09 -4.64
N SER A 89 -13.13 8.48 -4.76
CA SER A 89 -13.94 8.99 -3.65
C SER A 89 -14.36 7.88 -2.67
N THR A 90 -14.38 6.64 -3.14
CA THR A 90 -14.72 5.45 -2.34
C THR A 90 -13.90 4.23 -2.77
N ASN A 91 -13.59 3.35 -1.82
CA ASN A 91 -13.05 2.01 -2.07
C ASN A 91 -14.07 0.89 -1.79
N ASN A 92 -15.34 1.23 -1.60
CA ASN A 92 -16.38 0.25 -1.25
C ASN A 92 -17.05 -0.39 -2.48
N ASP A 93 -16.83 0.12 -3.69
CA ASP A 93 -17.39 -0.46 -4.91
C ASP A 93 -16.39 -1.43 -5.56
N PRO A 94 -16.63 -2.75 -5.48
CA PRO A 94 -15.70 -3.73 -6.01
C PRO A 94 -15.58 -3.69 -7.54
N ARG A 95 -16.54 -3.07 -8.25
CA ARG A 95 -16.48 -2.91 -9.71
C ARG A 95 -15.39 -1.95 -10.13
N ILE A 96 -15.08 -0.96 -9.29
CA ILE A 96 -14.03 0.02 -9.56
C ILE A 96 -12.66 -0.67 -9.55
N ILE A 97 -12.37 -1.47 -8.52
CA ILE A 97 -11.10 -2.21 -8.41
C ILE A 97 -11.00 -3.25 -9.52
N ALA A 98 -12.11 -3.94 -9.84
CA ALA A 98 -12.19 -4.84 -10.98
C ALA A 98 -11.88 -4.14 -12.32
N GLY A 99 -12.35 -2.90 -12.50
CA GLY A 99 -12.01 -2.10 -13.68
C GLY A 99 -10.50 -1.85 -13.80
N TYR A 100 -9.84 -1.47 -12.70
CA TYR A 100 -8.37 -1.29 -12.69
C TYR A 100 -7.63 -2.60 -12.99
N PHE A 101 -8.10 -3.71 -12.44
CA PHE A 101 -7.54 -5.02 -12.70
C PHE A 101 -7.65 -5.39 -14.18
N MET A 102 -8.84 -5.27 -14.77
CA MET A 102 -9.06 -5.59 -16.19
C MET A 102 -8.26 -4.69 -17.13
N GLU A 103 -8.24 -3.37 -16.87
CA GLU A 103 -7.41 -2.41 -17.63
C GLU A 103 -5.93 -2.85 -17.62
N THR A 104 -5.43 -3.26 -16.46
CA THR A 104 -4.03 -3.70 -16.30
C THR A 104 -3.75 -5.04 -16.98
N VAL A 105 -4.68 -6.00 -16.93
CA VAL A 105 -4.55 -7.29 -17.63
C VAL A 105 -4.53 -7.07 -19.14
N GLU A 106 -5.42 -6.21 -19.65
CA GLU A 106 -5.52 -5.87 -21.07
C GLU A 106 -4.26 -5.14 -21.56
N SER A 107 -3.84 -4.08 -20.88
CA SER A 107 -2.65 -3.32 -21.27
C SER A 107 -1.35 -4.09 -21.09
N GLY A 108 -1.29 -4.96 -20.08
CA GLY A 108 -0.11 -5.76 -19.76
C GLY A 108 0.04 -7.04 -20.60
N GLY A 109 -0.98 -7.40 -21.39
CA GLY A 109 -0.99 -8.60 -22.22
C GLY A 109 -0.93 -9.91 -21.43
N GLY A 110 -1.36 -9.91 -20.16
CA GLY A 110 -1.22 -11.08 -19.29
C GLY A 110 -1.94 -10.98 -17.95
N CYS A 111 -2.47 -12.13 -17.51
CA CYS A 111 -3.13 -12.31 -16.22
C CYS A 111 -2.15 -12.95 -15.22
N PRO A 112 -2.13 -12.54 -13.93
CA PRO A 112 -1.25 -13.17 -12.96
C PRO A 112 -1.66 -14.62 -12.68
N LEU A 113 -0.70 -15.46 -12.26
CA LEU A 113 -1.02 -16.80 -11.74
C LEU A 113 -1.79 -16.70 -10.43
N LEU A 114 -1.37 -15.77 -9.56
CA LEU A 114 -1.90 -15.57 -8.23
C LEU A 114 -2.23 -14.10 -7.98
N ILE A 115 -3.39 -13.84 -7.38
CA ILE A 115 -3.69 -12.56 -6.74
C ILE A 115 -3.63 -12.74 -5.22
N SER A 116 -2.94 -11.82 -4.54
CA SER A 116 -2.98 -11.68 -3.10
C SER A 116 -3.67 -10.38 -2.74
N ALA A 117 -4.71 -10.44 -1.93
CA ALA A 117 -5.40 -9.27 -1.42
C ALA A 117 -5.82 -9.48 0.02
N ASP A 118 -6.05 -8.39 0.76
CA ASP A 118 -6.60 -8.48 2.10
C ASP A 118 -8.02 -9.06 2.09
N ARG A 119 -8.46 -9.58 3.25
CA ARG A 119 -9.84 -10.04 3.41
C ARG A 119 -10.76 -8.83 3.45
N GLY A 120 -11.50 -8.63 2.37
CA GLY A 120 -12.44 -7.54 2.22
C GLY A 120 -13.41 -7.78 1.08
N THR A 121 -14.54 -7.07 1.13
CA THR A 121 -15.59 -7.19 0.09
C THR A 121 -15.24 -6.44 -1.19
N GLU A 122 -14.32 -5.47 -1.08
CA GLU A 122 -13.86 -4.62 -2.17
C GLU A 122 -13.14 -5.41 -3.28
N ASN A 123 -12.54 -6.55 -2.96
CA ASN A 123 -11.81 -7.39 -3.94
C ASN A 123 -12.63 -8.56 -4.48
N SER A 124 -13.89 -8.72 -4.06
CA SER A 124 -14.73 -9.86 -4.42
C SER A 124 -14.98 -10.00 -5.92
N THR A 125 -15.12 -8.89 -6.65
CA THR A 125 -15.27 -8.92 -8.11
C THR A 125 -13.94 -9.30 -8.79
N VAL A 126 -12.80 -8.83 -8.29
CA VAL A 126 -11.47 -9.22 -8.80
C VAL A 126 -11.25 -10.71 -8.61
N GLU A 127 -11.61 -11.26 -7.45
CA GLU A 127 -11.53 -12.70 -7.16
C GLU A 127 -12.29 -13.52 -8.21
N ARG A 128 -13.54 -13.17 -8.48
CA ARG A 128 -14.36 -13.87 -9.49
C ARG A 128 -13.77 -13.78 -10.89
N LEU A 129 -13.27 -12.61 -11.27
CA LEU A 129 -12.62 -12.41 -12.58
C LEU A 129 -11.33 -13.22 -12.69
N GLN A 130 -10.51 -13.24 -11.65
CA GLN A 130 -9.26 -13.99 -11.61
C GLN A 130 -9.52 -15.49 -11.75
N ILE A 131 -10.47 -16.04 -10.99
CA ILE A 131 -10.89 -17.44 -11.09
C ILE A 131 -11.36 -17.75 -12.52
N PHE A 132 -12.16 -16.86 -13.12
CA PHE A 132 -12.65 -17.03 -14.49
C PHE A 132 -11.51 -17.01 -15.53
N LEU A 133 -10.58 -16.06 -15.44
CA LEU A 133 -9.43 -15.96 -16.34
C LEU A 133 -8.49 -17.16 -16.22
N ARG A 134 -8.49 -17.82 -15.05
CA ARG A 134 -7.61 -18.95 -14.70
C ARG A 134 -8.32 -20.31 -14.72
N ARG A 135 -9.56 -20.37 -15.24
CA ARG A 135 -10.41 -21.59 -15.25
C ARG A 135 -9.88 -22.75 -16.09
N ASN A 136 -9.03 -22.47 -17.08
CA ASN A 136 -8.43 -23.48 -17.95
C ASN A 136 -6.93 -23.70 -17.64
N GLY A 137 -6.45 -23.20 -16.49
CA GLY A 137 -5.06 -23.37 -16.09
C GLY A 137 -4.75 -24.82 -15.71
N ASN A 138 -3.58 -25.32 -16.08
CA ASN A 138 -3.12 -26.68 -15.73
C ASN A 138 -1.98 -26.64 -14.69
N ASP A 139 -2.08 -25.73 -13.73
CA ASP A 139 -1.07 -25.50 -12.69
C ASP A 139 -1.73 -25.37 -11.32
N ASN A 140 -0.91 -25.41 -10.25
CA ASN A 140 -1.39 -25.41 -8.86
C ASN A 140 -2.05 -24.09 -8.40
N TYR A 141 -2.12 -23.08 -9.27
CA TYR A 141 -2.75 -21.78 -9.04
C TYR A 141 -3.91 -21.55 -10.01
N ALA A 142 -4.48 -22.59 -10.61
CA ALA A 142 -5.68 -22.48 -11.42
C ALA A 142 -6.94 -22.33 -10.56
N GLU A 143 -8.04 -21.89 -11.18
CA GLU A 143 -9.36 -21.81 -10.55
C GLU A 143 -9.33 -21.08 -9.18
N GLN A 144 -9.89 -21.66 -8.11
CA GLN A 144 -9.97 -21.03 -6.79
C GLN A 144 -8.59 -20.81 -6.15
N ALA A 145 -7.57 -21.57 -6.56
CA ALA A 145 -6.21 -21.39 -6.06
C ALA A 145 -5.50 -20.14 -6.65
N SER A 146 -6.10 -19.53 -7.67
CA SER A 146 -5.59 -18.31 -8.32
C SER A 146 -5.78 -17.03 -7.53
N PHE A 147 -6.56 -17.07 -6.44
CA PHE A 147 -6.79 -15.94 -5.56
C PHE A 147 -6.55 -16.36 -4.10
N ARG A 148 -5.79 -15.56 -3.37
CA ARG A 148 -5.48 -15.80 -1.96
C ARG A 148 -5.76 -14.57 -1.15
N HIS A 149 -6.54 -14.77 -0.09
CA HIS A 149 -6.60 -13.80 0.98
C HIS A 149 -5.31 -13.85 1.81
N GLY A 150 -4.47 -12.84 1.64
CA GLY A 150 -3.22 -12.70 2.37
C GLY A 150 -3.47 -12.22 3.80
N ALA A 151 -2.68 -12.72 4.76
CA ALA A 151 -2.45 -11.96 6.00
C ALA A 151 -1.47 -10.83 5.70
N SER A 152 -1.65 -9.65 6.29
CA SER A 152 -0.83 -8.44 6.08
C SER A 152 0.68 -8.69 6.00
N HIS A 153 1.19 -9.65 6.79
CA HIS A 153 2.59 -10.08 6.78
C HIS A 153 3.14 -10.62 5.43
N HIS A 154 2.28 -10.94 4.46
CA HIS A 154 2.64 -11.38 3.10
C HIS A 154 2.64 -10.24 2.07
N ASN A 155 2.07 -9.07 2.41
CA ASN A 155 1.94 -7.90 1.55
C ASN A 155 3.15 -6.96 1.61
N GLN A 156 4.34 -7.48 1.96
CA GLN A 156 5.54 -6.66 2.22
C GLN A 156 5.93 -5.74 1.05
N ARG A 157 5.69 -6.17 -0.19
CA ARG A 157 6.01 -5.37 -1.39
C ARG A 157 5.12 -4.13 -1.48
N ILE A 158 3.82 -4.28 -1.30
CA ILE A 158 2.88 -3.17 -1.35
C ILE A 158 2.98 -2.29 -0.11
N GLU A 159 3.26 -2.87 1.07
CA GLU A 159 3.59 -2.11 2.29
C GLU A 159 4.86 -1.26 2.11
N CYS A 160 5.90 -1.79 1.46
CA CYS A 160 7.11 -1.04 1.12
C CYS A 160 6.82 0.13 0.18
N TRP A 161 5.92 -0.07 -0.78
CA TRP A 161 5.44 0.97 -1.67
C TRP A 161 4.63 2.03 -0.91
N TRP A 162 3.75 1.63 0.01
CA TRP A 162 3.01 2.57 0.86
C TRP A 162 3.92 3.41 1.74
N ALA A 163 5.00 2.84 2.27
CA ALA A 163 6.02 3.60 2.99
C ALA A 163 6.70 4.65 2.09
N PHE A 164 6.99 4.30 0.82
CA PHE A 164 7.51 5.24 -0.16
C PHE A 164 6.50 6.36 -0.47
N LEU A 165 5.26 6.00 -0.82
CA LEU A 165 4.19 6.95 -1.12
C LEU A 165 3.95 7.90 0.07
N ARG A 166 3.94 7.36 1.30
CA ARG A 166 3.81 8.13 2.54
C ARG A 166 4.88 9.22 2.62
N LYS A 167 6.15 8.81 2.48
CA LYS A 167 7.31 9.69 2.65
C LYS A 167 7.36 10.79 1.60
N HIS A 168 7.03 10.46 0.35
CA HIS A 168 7.23 11.36 -0.78
C HIS A 168 6.00 12.17 -1.18
N TRP A 169 4.79 11.75 -0.78
CA TRP A 169 3.56 12.35 -1.28
C TRP A 169 2.49 12.51 -0.20
N THR A 170 2.07 11.43 0.45
CA THR A 170 0.92 11.48 1.37
C THR A 170 1.17 12.41 2.57
N GLN A 171 2.41 12.48 3.06
CA GLN A 171 2.74 13.33 4.22
C GLN A 171 2.46 14.80 3.94
N PHE A 172 2.72 15.28 2.72
CA PHE A 172 2.43 16.65 2.32
C PHE A 172 0.92 16.93 2.37
N TRP A 173 0.11 16.10 1.69
CA TRP A 173 -1.34 16.27 1.63
C TRP A 173 -2.00 16.19 3.01
N MET A 174 -1.54 15.27 3.86
CA MET A 174 -2.05 15.21 5.24
C MET A 174 -1.75 16.47 6.04
N LYS A 175 -0.56 17.06 5.89
CA LYS A 175 -0.22 18.33 6.56
C LYS A 175 -1.02 19.50 6.00
N LEU A 176 -1.18 19.57 4.68
CA LEU A 176 -1.93 20.63 4.02
C LEU A 176 -3.39 20.65 4.50
N VAL A 177 -4.09 19.51 4.46
CA VAL A 177 -5.49 19.46 4.88
C VAL A 177 -5.64 19.68 6.39
N LEU A 178 -4.68 19.21 7.20
CA LEU A 178 -4.65 19.50 8.63
C LEU A 178 -4.50 21.01 8.91
N GLN A 179 -3.67 21.71 8.12
CA GLN A 179 -3.52 23.15 8.22
C GLN A 179 -4.81 23.88 7.83
N LEU A 180 -5.44 23.49 6.72
CA LEU A 180 -6.74 24.04 6.32
C LEU A 180 -7.80 23.87 7.41
N LYS A 181 -7.77 22.72 8.09
CA LYS A 181 -8.67 22.46 9.23
C LYS A 181 -8.36 23.37 10.42
N HIS A 182 -7.09 23.56 10.75
CA HIS A 182 -6.68 24.48 11.81
C HIS A 182 -7.13 25.92 11.53
N ASP A 183 -7.07 26.35 10.28
CA ASP A 183 -7.39 27.71 9.86
C ASP A 183 -8.91 27.92 9.61
N GLY A 184 -9.73 26.89 9.82
CA GLY A 184 -11.19 26.96 9.65
C GLY A 184 -11.69 26.83 8.21
N PHE A 185 -10.82 26.47 7.26
CA PHE A 185 -11.16 26.25 5.84
C PHE A 185 -11.50 24.79 5.50
N PHE A 186 -11.44 23.88 6.47
CA PHE A 186 -11.82 22.48 6.28
C PHE A 186 -12.43 21.91 7.56
N ASP A 187 -13.74 21.73 7.60
CA ASP A 187 -14.47 21.06 8.67
C ASP A 187 -14.63 19.55 8.43
N GLY A 188 -14.38 19.09 7.20
CA GLY A 188 -14.49 17.68 6.81
C GLY A 188 -15.92 17.23 6.50
N SER A 189 -16.81 18.19 6.26
CA SER A 189 -18.13 17.99 5.68
C SER A 189 -18.06 17.29 4.33
N LEU A 190 -19.22 16.86 3.83
CA LEU A 190 -19.32 16.32 2.48
C LEU A 190 -18.83 17.34 1.45
N LEU A 191 -19.18 18.62 1.62
CA LEU A 191 -18.79 19.69 0.71
C LEU A 191 -17.26 19.80 0.61
N ASP A 192 -16.56 19.87 1.73
CA ASP A 192 -15.11 19.98 1.76
C ASP A 192 -14.41 18.80 1.10
N LYS A 193 -14.87 17.59 1.41
CA LYS A 193 -14.36 16.35 0.80
C LYS A 193 -14.61 16.36 -0.70
N SER A 194 -15.80 16.75 -1.14
CA SER A 194 -16.15 16.86 -2.56
C SER A 194 -15.32 17.92 -3.28
N LEU A 195 -15.05 19.07 -2.65
CA LEU A 195 -14.20 20.12 -3.21
C LEU A 195 -12.75 19.63 -3.36
N LEU A 196 -12.19 19.00 -2.33
CA LEU A 196 -10.85 18.41 -2.40
C LEU A 196 -10.76 17.37 -3.52
N GLN A 197 -11.76 16.48 -3.60
CA GLN A 197 -11.85 15.50 -4.67
C GLN A 197 -11.89 16.16 -6.05
N PHE A 198 -12.77 17.14 -6.24
CA PHE A 198 -12.98 17.84 -7.51
C PHE A 198 -11.71 18.57 -7.96
N CYS A 199 -11.09 19.33 -7.05
CA CYS A 199 -9.91 20.14 -7.36
C CYS A 199 -8.67 19.28 -7.63
N PHE A 200 -8.47 18.19 -6.88
CA PHE A 200 -7.16 17.55 -6.84
C PHE A 200 -7.11 16.12 -7.38
N THR A 201 -8.20 15.34 -7.41
CA THR A 201 -8.14 13.92 -7.83
C THR A 201 -7.58 13.75 -9.24
N LYS A 202 -7.98 14.61 -10.19
CA LYS A 202 -7.46 14.58 -11.55
C LYS A 202 -5.95 14.87 -11.57
N ASN A 203 -5.50 15.85 -10.80
CA ASN A 203 -4.08 16.21 -10.73
C ASN A 203 -3.25 15.11 -10.03
N PHE A 204 -3.83 14.43 -9.03
CA PHE A 204 -3.22 13.26 -8.40
C PHE A 204 -2.95 12.18 -9.45
N GLN A 205 -3.98 11.80 -10.21
CA GLN A 205 -3.90 10.72 -11.19
C GLN A 205 -2.93 11.02 -12.34
N VAL A 206 -3.09 12.18 -12.98
CA VAL A 206 -2.42 12.47 -14.27
C VAL A 206 -0.98 12.95 -14.09
N SER A 207 -0.67 13.62 -12.97
CA SER A 207 0.64 14.24 -12.79
C SER A 207 1.41 13.60 -11.63
N GLN A 208 0.87 13.66 -10.42
CA GLN A 208 1.63 13.31 -9.22
C GLN A 208 1.87 11.79 -9.12
N PHE A 209 0.83 10.99 -9.26
CA PHE A 209 0.90 9.53 -9.21
C PHE A 209 1.72 8.97 -10.36
N LEU A 210 1.50 9.46 -11.59
CA LEU A 210 2.27 9.04 -12.74
C LEU A 210 3.77 9.28 -12.53
N ALA A 211 4.17 10.47 -12.08
CA ALA A 211 5.57 10.78 -11.81
C ALA A 211 6.17 9.89 -10.71
N LEU A 212 5.44 9.63 -9.62
CA LEU A 212 5.89 8.77 -8.53
C LEU A 212 6.04 7.31 -8.96
N VAL A 213 5.09 6.80 -9.74
CA VAL A 213 5.10 5.43 -10.26
C VAL A 213 6.25 5.24 -11.23
N ILE A 214 6.46 6.16 -12.18
CA ILE A 214 7.60 6.14 -13.11
C ILE A 214 8.91 6.16 -12.32
N PHE A 215 9.07 7.12 -11.40
CA PHE A 215 10.28 7.24 -10.59
C PHE A 215 10.58 5.95 -9.82
N TYR A 216 9.57 5.35 -9.18
CA TYR A 216 9.75 4.14 -8.40
C TYR A 216 10.04 2.91 -9.26
N ASN A 217 9.30 2.74 -10.36
CA ASN A 217 9.47 1.60 -11.26
C ASN A 217 10.82 1.64 -12.01
N CYS A 218 11.38 2.84 -12.25
CA CYS A 218 12.71 3.02 -12.84
C CYS A 218 13.86 2.84 -11.84
N ASN A 219 13.59 2.84 -10.53
CA ASN A 219 14.60 2.65 -9.47
C ASN A 219 14.31 1.40 -8.64
N PRO A 220 14.31 0.19 -9.24
CA PRO A 220 14.07 -1.04 -8.50
C PRO A 220 15.14 -1.22 -7.42
N ARG A 221 14.71 -1.46 -6.17
CA ARG A 221 15.63 -1.63 -5.04
C ARG A 221 16.55 -2.82 -5.28
N ALA A 222 17.86 -2.57 -5.22
CA ALA A 222 18.90 -3.60 -5.25
C ALA A 222 18.76 -4.53 -4.03
N GLY A 223 18.17 -5.70 -4.25
CA GLY A 223 18.04 -6.78 -3.27
C GLY A 223 17.64 -8.12 -3.89
N LEU A 224 17.65 -8.19 -5.23
CA LEU A 224 17.37 -9.39 -5.99
C LEU A 224 18.68 -9.82 -6.65
N ALA A 225 19.38 -10.76 -6.04
CA ALA A 225 20.30 -11.58 -6.81
C ALA A 225 19.43 -12.39 -7.79
N VAL A 226 19.31 -11.90 -9.02
CA VAL A 226 18.64 -12.61 -10.12
C VAL A 226 19.73 -13.39 -10.85
N SER A 227 19.68 -14.72 -10.82
CA SER A 227 20.63 -15.59 -11.51
C SER A 227 20.31 -15.82 -12.99
N THR A 228 19.41 -15.04 -13.60
CA THR A 228 19.06 -15.22 -15.02
C THR A 228 19.03 -13.88 -15.75
N GLY A 229 20.01 -13.70 -16.64
CA GLY A 229 20.23 -12.49 -17.42
C GLY A 229 19.25 -12.32 -18.57
N ASN A 230 17.97 -12.03 -18.27
CA ASN A 230 17.02 -11.58 -19.28
C ASN A 230 16.59 -10.12 -19.02
N PRO A 231 16.68 -9.22 -20.01
CA PRO A 231 16.49 -7.79 -19.82
C PRO A 231 15.05 -7.39 -19.45
N PHE A 232 14.95 -6.34 -18.64
CA PHE A 232 13.76 -5.86 -17.95
C PHE A 232 12.72 -5.11 -18.82
N ILE A 233 12.65 -5.36 -20.11
CA ILE A 233 11.86 -4.54 -21.05
C ILE A 233 10.49 -5.20 -21.28
N ASN A 234 9.48 -4.42 -21.70
CA ASN A 234 8.07 -4.78 -21.95
C ASN A 234 7.14 -4.66 -20.73
N TYR A 235 6.76 -3.42 -20.44
CA TYR A 235 5.51 -3.00 -19.77
C TYR A 235 4.99 -1.72 -20.47
N TRP A 236 5.30 -1.54 -21.75
CA TRP A 236 4.95 -0.35 -22.54
C TRP A 236 4.09 -0.77 -23.72
#